data_AF-A0A3D5WCP4-F1
#
_entry.id   AF-A0A3D5WCP4-F1
#
_cell.length_a   1.000
_cell.length_b   1.000
_cell.length_c   1.000
_cell.angle_alpha   90.00
_cell.angle_beta   90.00
_cell.angle_gamma   90.00
#
_symmetry.space_group_name_H-M   'P 1'
#
loop_
_entity.id
_entity.type
_entity.pdbx_description
1 polymer ?
#
loop_
_entity_poly.entity_id
_entity_poly.type
_entity_poly.pdbx_seq_one_letter_code
_entity_poly.pdbx_strand_id
1 'polypeptide(L)'
;RNSMYVIHSAMPQENVPGMTEMKSILKKYRPDLERIDPLMTVAWAGGIALAEVIKRAGRDLTREGLVNAAESLRGFETGGLVPPITYGPTSQGPISRKGLHALRVLKADIDKMIFVPITGWRKTSM
;
A
#
# COMPACT_ATOMS: atom_id res chain seq x y z
N ARG A 1 28.28 17.52 -0.10
CA ARG A 1 27.64 16.46 -0.93
C ARG A 1 26.13 16.65 -0.85
N ASN A 2 25.46 16.90 -1.97
CA ASN A 2 23.99 17.06 -2.00
C ASN A 2 23.34 15.71 -1.67
N SER A 3 22.47 15.70 -0.66
CA SER A 3 21.68 14.51 -0.30
C SER A 3 20.29 14.65 -0.91
N MET A 4 19.83 13.61 -1.62
CA MET A 4 18.49 13.57 -2.20
C MET A 4 17.56 12.73 -1.30
N TYR A 5 16.37 13.28 -1.04
CA TYR A 5 15.33 12.64 -0.25
C TYR A 5 14.02 12.59 -1.03
N VAL A 6 13.24 11.54 -0.82
CA VAL A 6 11.90 11.38 -1.38
C VAL A 6 10.95 10.90 -0.29
N ILE A 7 9.66 11.18 -0.46
CA ILE A 7 8.60 10.70 0.43
C ILE A 7 7.75 9.71 -0.36
N HIS A 8 7.66 8.47 0.12
CA HIS A 8 6.87 7.43 -0.56
C HIS A 8 6.36 6.37 0.42
N SER A 9 5.33 5.63 0.01
CA SER A 9 4.67 4.57 0.79
C SER A 9 5.10 3.16 0.44
N ALA A 10 5.70 2.93 -0.73
CA ALA A 10 6.07 1.60 -1.20
C ALA A 10 7.37 1.63 -1.99
N MET A 11 8.26 0.66 -1.77
CA MET A 11 9.46 0.49 -2.58
C MET A 11 9.69 -0.97 -2.98
N PRO A 12 9.85 -1.29 -4.28
CA PRO A 12 9.94 -2.66 -4.78
C PRO A 12 11.17 -3.44 -4.28
N GLN A 13 12.20 -2.73 -3.82
CA GLN A 13 13.43 -3.29 -3.25
C GLN A 13 13.30 -3.68 -1.76
N GLU A 14 12.21 -3.33 -1.08
CA GLU A 14 12.05 -3.67 0.34
C GLU A 14 11.87 -5.19 0.56
N ASN A 15 12.51 -5.70 1.61
CA ASN A 15 12.43 -7.12 1.99
C ASN A 15 11.31 -7.32 3.02
N VAL A 16 10.06 -7.33 2.53
CA VAL A 16 8.85 -7.51 3.35
C VAL A 16 8.01 -8.69 2.84
N PRO A 17 7.25 -9.39 3.70
CA PRO A 17 6.49 -10.58 3.30
C PRO A 17 5.58 -10.36 2.09
N GLY A 18 4.87 -9.23 2.03
CA GLY A 18 3.98 -8.91 0.91
C GLY A 18 4.72 -8.72 -0.41
N MET A 19 5.98 -8.25 -0.38
CA MET A 19 6.81 -8.12 -1.59
C MET A 19 7.26 -9.49 -2.11
N THR A 20 7.60 -10.40 -1.19
CA THR A 20 7.93 -11.79 -1.53
C THR A 20 6.75 -12.49 -2.18
N GLU A 21 5.55 -12.36 -1.60
CA GLU A 21 4.33 -12.95 -2.15
C GLU A 21 3.97 -12.35 -3.52
N MET A 22 3.97 -11.02 -3.64
CA MET A 22 3.73 -10.31 -4.89
C MET A 22 4.69 -10.77 -6.00
N LYS A 23 5.99 -10.84 -5.72
CA LYS A 23 7.01 -11.32 -6.67
C LYS A 23 6.77 -12.77 -7.09
N SER A 24 6.37 -13.64 -6.16
CA SER A 24 6.09 -15.05 -6.44
C SER A 24 4.88 -15.20 -7.38
N ILE A 25 3.80 -14.46 -7.12
CA ILE A 25 2.59 -14.46 -7.96
C ILE A 25 2.90 -13.87 -9.34
N LEU A 26 3.60 -12.73 -9.41
CA LEU A 26 3.97 -12.12 -10.68
C LEU A 26 4.89 -13.02 -11.51
N LYS A 27 5.85 -13.72 -10.90
CA LYS A 27 6.68 -14.70 -11.62
C LYS A 27 5.84 -15.82 -12.24
N LYS A 28 4.76 -16.24 -11.57
CA LYS A 28 3.85 -17.29 -12.06
C LYS A 28 2.96 -16.81 -13.21
N TYR A 29 2.37 -15.63 -13.09
CA TYR A 29 1.32 -15.17 -14.01
C TYR A 29 1.79 -14.15 -15.05
N ARG A 30 2.90 -13.46 -14.79
CA ARG A 30 3.53 -12.44 -15.64
C ARG A 30 5.06 -12.61 -15.66
N PRO A 31 5.57 -13.77 -16.11
CA PRO A 31 7.02 -14.01 -16.20
C PRO A 31 7.72 -13.05 -17.17
N ASP A 32 6.97 -12.42 -18.07
CA ASP A 32 7.40 -11.38 -19.02
C ASP A 32 7.60 -10.00 -18.37
N LEU A 33 7.17 -9.83 -17.11
CA LEU A 33 7.24 -8.55 -16.43
C LEU A 33 8.70 -8.19 -16.10
N GLU A 34 9.23 -7.18 -16.79
CA GLU A 34 10.63 -6.77 -16.66
C GLU A 34 10.92 -6.03 -15.35
N ARG A 35 9.94 -5.30 -14.80
CA ARG A 35 10.15 -4.43 -13.64
C ARG A 35 8.92 -4.31 -12.76
N ILE A 36 9.18 -4.28 -11.45
CA ILE A 36 8.23 -3.83 -10.43
C ILE A 36 8.58 -2.41 -10.05
N ASP A 37 7.64 -1.48 -10.22
CA ASP A 37 7.78 -0.09 -9.80
C ASP A 37 6.95 0.23 -8.53
N PRO A 38 7.22 1.38 -7.88
CA PRO A 38 6.49 1.78 -6.67
C PRO A 38 4.97 1.92 -6.87
N LEU A 39 4.51 2.40 -8.02
CA LEU A 39 3.08 2.60 -8.29
C LEU A 39 2.37 1.25 -8.42
N MET A 40 2.98 0.28 -9.11
CA MET A 40 2.44 -1.08 -9.16
C MET A 40 2.35 -1.72 -7.76
N THR A 41 3.32 -1.44 -6.89
CA THR A 41 3.29 -1.93 -5.50
C THR A 41 2.11 -1.34 -4.71
N VAL A 42 1.83 -0.04 -4.87
CA VAL A 42 0.66 0.61 -4.28
C VAL A 42 -0.65 0.05 -4.86
N ALA A 43 -0.72 -0.16 -6.17
CA ALA A 43 -1.88 -0.74 -6.83
C ALA A 43 -2.15 -2.18 -6.36
N TRP A 44 -1.10 -2.99 -6.20
CA TRP A 44 -1.19 -4.34 -5.65
C TRP A 44 -1.78 -4.33 -4.24
N ALA A 45 -1.27 -3.47 -3.36
CA ALA A 45 -1.81 -3.28 -2.02
C ALA A 45 -3.29 -2.86 -2.03
N GLY A 46 -3.69 -1.96 -2.95
CA GLY A 46 -5.08 -1.59 -3.17
C GLY A 46 -5.96 -2.77 -3.61
N GLY A 47 -5.44 -3.64 -4.48
CA GLY A 47 -6.11 -4.87 -4.92
C GLY A 47 -6.35 -5.85 -3.77
N ILE A 48 -5.34 -6.08 -2.92
CA ILE A 48 -5.48 -6.92 -1.71
C ILE A 48 -6.54 -6.33 -0.77
N ALA A 49 -6.50 -5.01 -0.54
CA ALA A 49 -7.49 -4.34 0.31
C ALA A 49 -8.91 -4.47 -0.25
N LEU A 50 -9.10 -4.29 -1.57
CA LEU A 50 -10.39 -4.46 -2.21
C LEU A 50 -10.90 -5.91 -2.09
N ALA A 51 -10.03 -6.90 -2.28
CA ALA A 51 -10.39 -8.30 -2.12
C ALA A 51 -10.89 -8.61 -0.68
N GLU A 52 -10.23 -8.05 0.34
CA GLU A 52 -10.67 -8.16 1.72
C GLU A 52 -12.01 -7.45 1.96
N VAL A 53 -12.21 -6.24 1.39
CA VAL A 53 -13.48 -5.51 1.50
C VAL A 53 -14.63 -6.31 0.87
N ILE A 54 -14.43 -6.89 -0.31
CA ILE A 54 -15.44 -7.74 -0.98
C ILE A 54 -15.75 -8.95 -0.11
N LYS A 55 -14.72 -9.59 0.47
CA LYS A 55 -14.90 -10.73 1.39
C LYS A 55 -15.74 -10.36 2.61
N ARG A 56 -15.53 -9.18 3.19
CA ARG A 56 -16.29 -8.67 4.34
C ARG A 56 -17.73 -8.28 3.99
N ALA A 57 -17.96 -7.77 2.78
CA ALA A 57 -19.30 -7.43 2.30
C ALA A 57 -20.20 -8.68 2.19
N GLY A 58 -19.61 -9.86 2.02
CA GLY A 58 -20.33 -11.12 1.97
C GLY A 58 -20.96 -11.39 0.60
N ARG A 59 -21.91 -12.33 0.56
CA ARG A 59 -22.49 -12.84 -0.70
C ARG A 59 -23.44 -11.86 -1.38
N ASP A 60 -24.10 -11.01 -0.61
CA ASP A 60 -25.04 -10.01 -1.13
C ASP A 60 -24.33 -8.67 -1.35
N LEU A 61 -23.72 -8.52 -2.52
CA LEU A 61 -22.86 -7.40 -2.85
C LEU A 61 -23.68 -6.19 -3.29
N THR A 62 -24.20 -5.43 -2.32
CA THR A 62 -24.83 -4.13 -2.57
C THR A 62 -23.82 -2.99 -2.47
N ARG A 63 -24.14 -1.83 -3.05
CA ARG A 63 -23.33 -0.60 -2.89
C ARG A 63 -23.15 -0.25 -1.41
N GLU A 64 -24.23 -0.29 -0.64
CA GLU A 64 -24.21 0.04 0.79
C GLU A 64 -23.41 -0.98 1.59
N GLY A 65 -23.60 -2.28 1.33
CA GLY A 65 -22.82 -3.34 1.95
C GLY A 65 -21.33 -3.22 1.67
N LEU A 66 -20.94 -2.89 0.44
CA LEU A 66 -19.54 -2.66 0.07
C LEU A 66 -18.94 -1.44 0.78
N VAL A 67 -19.70 -0.33 0.87
CA VAL A 67 -19.26 0.86 1.60
C VAL A 67 -19.09 0.55 3.08
N ASN A 68 -20.07 -0.10 3.71
CA ASN A 68 -20.00 -0.48 5.13
C ASN A 68 -18.82 -1.42 5.40
N ALA A 69 -18.56 -2.39 4.51
CA ALA A 69 -17.41 -3.27 4.59
C ALA A 69 -16.08 -2.51 4.45
N ALA A 70 -15.97 -1.58 3.51
CA ALA A 70 -14.80 -0.71 3.36
C ALA A 70 -14.60 0.13 4.62
N GLU A 71 -15.66 0.77 5.11
CA GLU A 71 -15.68 1.55 6.35
C GLU A 71 -15.45 0.70 7.61
N SER A 72 -15.36 -0.63 7.53
CA SER A 72 -14.90 -1.50 8.64
C SER A 72 -13.39 -1.79 8.59
N LEU A 73 -12.72 -1.50 7.48
CA LEU A 73 -11.31 -1.80 7.27
C LEU A 73 -10.46 -0.81 8.09
N ARG A 74 -9.85 -1.30 9.17
CA ARG A 74 -8.95 -0.56 10.08
C ARG A 74 -7.65 -1.32 10.23
N GLY A 75 -6.53 -0.62 10.05
CA GLY A 75 -5.19 -1.18 10.24
C GLY A 75 -4.93 -2.45 9.42
N PHE A 76 -5.49 -2.54 8.21
CA PHE A 76 -5.34 -3.73 7.38
C PHE A 76 -3.91 -3.84 6.84
N GLU A 77 -3.25 -4.93 7.18
CA GLU A 77 -1.86 -5.21 6.82
C GLU A 77 -1.74 -5.86 5.45
N THR A 78 -0.83 -5.35 4.63
CA THR A 78 -0.52 -5.88 3.29
C THR A 78 0.82 -6.61 3.27
N GLY A 79 1.27 -7.10 4.43
CA GLY A 79 2.60 -7.69 4.59
C GLY A 79 3.73 -6.67 4.40
N GLY A 80 3.49 -5.40 4.73
CA GLY A 80 4.48 -4.33 4.70
C GLY A 80 4.68 -3.62 3.35
N LEU A 81 3.86 -3.89 2.33
CA LEU A 81 3.95 -3.22 1.02
C LEU A 81 3.71 -1.71 1.12
N VAL A 82 2.77 -1.31 1.97
CA VAL A 82 2.34 0.06 2.27
C VAL A 82 2.06 0.16 3.78
N PRO A 83 1.90 1.36 4.36
CA PRO A 83 1.43 1.46 5.74
C PRO A 83 0.03 0.84 5.89
N PRO A 84 -0.37 0.44 7.10
CA PRO A 84 -1.64 -0.25 7.33
C PRO A 84 -2.82 0.56 6.81
N ILE A 85 -3.70 -0.09 6.04
CA ILE A 85 -4.79 0.57 5.32
C ILE A 85 -5.98 0.77 6.26
N THR A 86 -6.44 2.02 6.33
CA THR A 86 -7.60 2.41 7.13
C THR A 86 -8.51 3.29 6.29
N TYR A 87 -9.70 2.78 6.00
CA TYR A 87 -10.82 3.61 5.58
C TYR A 87 -11.59 4.07 6.81
N GLY A 88 -12.42 5.09 6.71
CA GLY A 88 -13.28 5.58 7.77
C GLY A 88 -14.64 6.00 7.21
N PRO A 89 -15.59 6.34 8.09
CA PRO A 89 -16.92 6.75 7.68
C PRO A 89 -16.89 7.91 6.69
N THR A 90 -17.66 7.79 5.61
CA THR A 90 -17.85 8.83 4.59
C THR A 90 -18.24 10.18 5.19
N SER A 91 -18.99 10.18 6.29
CA SER A 91 -19.38 11.37 7.06
C SER A 91 -18.20 12.13 7.68
N GLN A 92 -17.03 11.52 7.85
CA GLN A 92 -15.80 12.16 8.31
C GLN A 92 -15.03 12.87 7.18
N GLY A 93 -15.64 13.01 6.01
CA GLY A 93 -15.12 13.78 4.89
C GLY A 93 -14.07 13.04 4.05
N PRO A 94 -13.44 13.71 3.07
CA PRO A 94 -12.60 13.08 2.05
C PRO A 94 -11.39 12.32 2.60
N ILE A 95 -10.86 12.74 3.74
CA ILE A 95 -9.69 12.11 4.37
C ILE A 95 -9.97 10.66 4.77
N SER A 96 -11.18 10.38 5.26
CA SER A 96 -11.59 9.03 5.68
C SER A 96 -11.48 7.98 4.57
N ARG A 97 -11.51 8.41 3.30
CA ARG A 97 -11.45 7.52 2.13
C ARG A 97 -10.07 7.36 1.52
N LYS A 98 -9.03 7.99 2.08
CA LYS A 98 -7.66 7.93 1.53
C LYS A 98 -7.00 6.56 1.70
N GLY A 99 -7.39 5.78 2.71
CA GLY A 99 -6.80 4.46 3.01
C GLY A 99 -5.42 4.57 3.66
N LEU A 100 -4.48 5.23 2.98
CA LEU A 100 -3.12 5.47 3.48
C LEU A 100 -3.05 6.81 4.22
N HIS A 101 -2.62 6.77 5.48
CA HIS A 101 -2.51 7.95 6.36
C HIS A 101 -1.08 8.19 6.87
N ALA A 102 -0.10 7.45 6.34
CA ALA A 102 1.29 7.56 6.72
C ALA A 102 2.21 7.39 5.51
N LEU A 103 3.40 7.98 5.60
CA LEU A 103 4.46 7.90 4.59
C LEU A 103 5.81 7.70 5.27
N ARG A 104 6.86 7.39 4.51
CA ARG A 104 8.25 7.33 4.99
C ARG A 104 9.11 8.34 4.24
N VAL A 105 10.13 8.86 4.91
CA VAL A 105 11.21 9.58 4.26
C VAL A 105 12.25 8.56 3.82
N LEU A 106 12.65 8.63 2.56
CA LEU A 106 13.69 7.79 1.99
C LEU A 106 14.86 8.65 1.53
N LYS A 107 16.06 8.13 1.70
CA LYS A 107 17.31 8.73 1.22
C LYS A 107 17.82 7.94 0.02
N ALA A 108 18.31 8.63 -1.00
CA ALA A 108 18.98 7.98 -2.12
C ALA A 108 20.32 7.36 -1.68
N ASP A 109 20.51 6.08 -2.02
CA ASP A 109 21.79 5.39 -2.02
C ASP A 109 22.25 5.33 -3.49
N ILE A 110 23.14 6.27 -3.86
CA ILE A 110 23.58 6.48 -5.25
C ILE A 110 24.39 5.29 -5.75
N ASP A 111 25.21 4.68 -4.88
CA ASP A 111 26.08 3.57 -5.26
C ASP A 111 25.25 2.32 -5.60
N LYS A 112 24.11 2.14 -4.92
CA LYS A 112 23.18 1.02 -5.16
C LYS A 112 22.03 1.35 -6.09
N MET A 113 21.87 2.61 -6.50
CA MET A 113 20.75 3.08 -7.32
C MET A 113 19.37 2.75 -6.72
N ILE A 114 19.23 2.86 -5.39
CA ILE A 114 17.97 2.63 -4.67
C ILE A 114 17.65 3.78 -3.73
N PHE A 115 16.41 3.83 -3.24
CA PHE A 115 16.09 4.63 -2.05
C PHE A 115 15.91 3.73 -0.84
N VAL A 116 16.46 4.18 0.29
CA VAL A 116 16.43 3.46 1.57
C VAL A 116 15.58 4.27 2.55
N PRO A 117 14.58 3.66 3.20
CA PRO A 117 13.80 4.35 4.22
C PRO A 117 14.71 4.72 5.41
N ILE A 118 14.69 5.99 5.79
CA ILE A 118 15.44 6.52 6.96
C ILE A 118 14.52 6.82 8.15
N THR A 119 13.22 6.60 7.98
CA THR A 119 12.21 6.66 9.03
C THR A 119 11.29 5.45 8.97
N GLY A 120 10.64 5.12 10.08
CA GLY A 120 9.39 4.35 10.06
C GLY A 120 8.22 5.17 9.51
N TRP A 121 7.03 4.57 9.45
CA TRP A 121 5.80 5.25 9.02
C TRP A 121 5.54 6.51 9.88
N ARG A 122 5.38 7.65 9.21
CA ARG A 122 5.03 8.93 9.82
C ARG A 122 3.64 9.31 9.36
N LYS A 123 2.73 9.48 10.32
CA LYS A 123 1.39 9.97 10.05
C LYS A 123 1.48 11.34 9.40
N THR A 124 0.77 11.53 8.29
CA THR A 124 0.71 12.84 7.65
C THR A 124 -0.13 13.78 8.51
N SER A 125 0.35 15.00 8.74
CA SER A 125 -0.48 16.06 9.30
C SER A 125 -1.61 16.36 8.32
N MET A 126 -2.84 16.05 8.74
CA MET A 126 -4.08 16.46 8.10
C MET A 126 -5.00 17.01 9.17
#